data_AF-A0A960QVI8-F1
#
_entry.id   AF-A0A960QVI8-F1
#
_cell.length_a   1.000
_cell.length_b   1.000
_cell.length_c   1.000
_cell.angle_alpha   90.00
_cell.angle_beta   90.00
_cell.angle_gamma   90.00
#
_symmetry.space_group_name_H-M   'P 1'
#
loop_
_entity.id
_entity.type
_entity.pdbx_description
1 polymer ?
#
loop_
_entity_poly.entity_id
_entity_poly.type
_entity_poly.pdbx_seq_one_letter_code
_entity_poly.pdbx_strand_id
1 'polypeptide(L)'
;LKLVRDLGCPVVKGNHDEEAALDTPLEGLNPLAKHALEWTRKSLSAEERGFLSGLKLVRQVRDFTIVHATLDTPGNWGYVTNKFDAMASFSYQFTPVCFYGHTHTPRIYVKHLSVEALDRTETDIILGRKYFINVGSTGQPRDGDWRASYAIYDVENQHVEIRRLEYDIATTQQKILDAGLPEMLANRLAVGK
;
A
#
# COMPACT_ATOMS: atom_id res chain seq x y z
N LEU A 1 5.81 -14.31 -3.52
CA LEU A 1 6.84 -13.48 -2.85
C LEU A 1 8.20 -13.48 -3.56
N LYS A 2 8.58 -14.57 -4.24
CA LYS A 2 9.85 -14.69 -4.98
C LYS A 2 10.20 -13.46 -5.85
N LEU A 3 9.31 -13.04 -6.75
CA LEU A 3 9.56 -11.88 -7.63
C LEU A 3 9.95 -10.61 -6.86
N VAL A 4 9.24 -10.29 -5.77
CA VAL A 4 9.53 -9.11 -4.94
C VAL A 4 10.89 -9.23 -4.25
N ARG A 5 11.25 -10.44 -3.79
CA ARG A 5 12.55 -10.71 -3.16
C ARG A 5 13.70 -10.60 -4.15
N ASP A 6 13.52 -11.15 -5.36
CA ASP A 6 14.54 -11.17 -6.41
C ASP A 6 14.86 -9.76 -6.94
N LEU A 7 13.93 -8.81 -6.83
CA LEU A 7 14.18 -7.40 -7.16
C LEU A 7 15.18 -6.71 -6.22
N GLY A 8 15.42 -7.26 -5.02
CA GLY A 8 16.35 -6.66 -4.04
C GLY A 8 15.94 -5.26 -3.55
N CYS A 9 14.69 -4.85 -3.80
CA CYS A 9 14.20 -3.52 -3.42
C CYS A 9 13.91 -3.43 -1.92
N PRO A 10 13.94 -2.23 -1.33
CA PRO A 10 13.41 -1.99 0.02
C PRO A 10 11.91 -2.32 0.08
N VAL A 11 11.52 -3.12 1.08
CA VAL A 11 10.13 -3.51 1.33
C VAL A 11 9.75 -3.17 2.78
N VAL A 12 8.53 -2.68 2.97
CA VAL A 12 7.90 -2.51 4.28
C VAL A 12 6.71 -3.45 4.44
N LYS A 13 6.43 -3.80 5.69
CA LYS A 13 5.35 -4.71 6.08
C LYS A 13 4.00 -3.99 6.02
N GLY A 14 3.00 -4.62 5.43
CA GLY A 14 1.60 -4.24 5.58
C GLY A 14 0.85 -5.06 6.63
N ASN A 15 -0.36 -4.62 6.98
CA ASN A 15 -1.21 -5.31 7.96
C ASN A 15 -1.52 -6.76 7.56
N HIS A 16 -1.78 -7.02 6.28
CA HIS A 16 -2.02 -8.38 5.79
C HIS A 16 -0.76 -9.25 5.81
N ASP A 17 0.43 -8.67 5.62
CA ASP A 17 1.70 -9.39 5.74
C ASP A 17 1.96 -9.80 7.19
N GLU A 18 1.65 -8.90 8.13
CA GLU A 18 1.72 -9.19 9.56
C GLU A 18 0.79 -10.35 9.94
N GLU A 19 -0.49 -10.24 9.60
CA GLU A 19 -1.48 -11.27 9.91
C GLU A 19 -1.17 -12.60 9.22
N ALA A 20 -0.63 -12.58 8.00
CA ALA A 20 -0.25 -13.81 7.29
C ALA A 20 1.01 -14.47 7.88
N ALA A 21 1.90 -13.70 8.52
CA ALA A 21 3.11 -14.22 9.14
C ALA A 21 2.83 -14.87 10.51
N LEU A 22 1.90 -14.31 11.30
CA LEU A 22 1.59 -14.78 12.66
C LEU A 22 0.83 -16.12 12.70
N ASP A 23 0.97 -16.86 13.80
CA ASP A 23 0.17 -18.05 14.14
C ASP A 23 -0.98 -17.73 15.12
N THR A 24 -1.33 -16.45 15.27
CA THR A 24 -2.40 -16.00 16.17
C THR A 24 -3.78 -16.23 15.57
N PRO A 25 -4.83 -16.43 16.41
CA PRO A 25 -6.20 -16.43 15.94
C PRO A 25 -6.55 -15.14 15.17
N LEU A 26 -7.24 -15.29 14.04
CA LEU A 26 -7.72 -14.18 13.21
C LEU A 26 -9.04 -13.59 13.76
N GLU A 27 -9.02 -13.18 15.02
CA GLU A 27 -10.17 -12.60 15.71
C GLU A 27 -10.43 -11.16 15.25
N GLY A 28 -11.70 -10.76 15.19
CA GLY A 28 -12.09 -9.38 14.81
C GLY A 28 -12.03 -9.07 13.31
N LEU A 29 -11.45 -9.93 12.48
CA LEU A 29 -11.48 -9.76 11.03
C LEU A 29 -12.86 -10.08 10.45
N ASN A 30 -13.25 -9.32 9.42
CA ASN A 30 -14.47 -9.65 8.68
C ASN A 30 -14.34 -11.05 8.01
N PRO A 31 -15.46 -11.77 7.79
CA PRO A 31 -15.41 -13.15 7.30
C PRO A 31 -14.67 -13.33 5.97
N LEU A 32 -14.75 -12.34 5.06
CA LEU A 32 -14.06 -12.39 3.78
C LEU A 32 -12.54 -12.29 3.95
N ALA A 33 -12.08 -11.35 4.77
CA ALA A 33 -10.67 -11.14 5.07
C ALA A 33 -10.09 -12.34 5.83
N LYS A 34 -10.86 -12.92 6.77
CA LYS A 34 -10.47 -14.12 7.49
C LYS A 34 -10.25 -15.30 6.55
N HIS A 35 -11.21 -15.59 5.65
CA HIS A 35 -11.07 -16.69 4.69
C HIS A 35 -9.83 -16.49 3.79
N ALA A 36 -9.65 -15.28 3.25
CA ALA A 36 -8.48 -14.98 2.42
C ALA A 36 -7.16 -15.14 3.18
N LEU A 37 -7.09 -14.72 4.45
CA LEU A 37 -5.90 -14.89 5.27
C LEU A 37 -5.64 -16.34 5.69
N GLU A 38 -6.67 -17.12 5.98
CA GLU A 38 -6.52 -18.56 6.25
C GLU A 38 -5.97 -19.31 5.04
N TRP A 39 -6.49 -19.01 3.84
CA TRP A 39 -5.93 -19.52 2.60
C TRP A 39 -4.49 -19.07 2.41
N THR A 40 -4.21 -17.77 2.62
CA THR A 40 -2.87 -17.19 2.46
C THR A 40 -1.86 -17.86 3.38
N ARG A 41 -2.17 -18.05 4.68
CA ARG A 41 -1.30 -18.73 5.64
C ARG A 41 -0.95 -20.15 5.22
N LYS A 42 -1.91 -20.89 4.65
CA LYS A 42 -1.68 -22.26 4.13
C LYS A 42 -0.82 -22.29 2.87
N SER A 43 -0.87 -21.22 2.06
CA SER A 43 -0.12 -21.09 0.82
C SER A 43 1.33 -20.61 1.02
N LEU A 44 1.69 -20.13 2.22
CA LEU A 44 3.03 -19.62 2.52
C LEU A 44 3.94 -20.71 3.08
N SER A 45 5.15 -20.82 2.51
CA SER A 45 6.23 -21.62 3.10
C SER A 45 6.77 -21.01 4.39
N ALA A 46 7.45 -21.80 5.23
CA ALA A 46 8.10 -21.30 6.45
C ALA A 46 9.12 -20.18 6.16
N GLU A 47 9.85 -20.28 5.04
CA GLU A 47 10.79 -19.26 4.59
C GLU A 47 10.08 -17.96 4.22
N GLU A 48 8.96 -18.04 3.51
CA GLU A 48 8.15 -16.87 3.14
C GLU A 48 7.52 -16.20 4.35
N ARG A 49 7.01 -16.98 5.31
CA ARG A 49 6.50 -16.46 6.60
C ARG A 49 7.62 -15.76 7.38
N GLY A 50 8.80 -16.36 7.42
CA GLY A 50 10.00 -15.77 8.01
C GLY A 50 10.34 -14.42 7.36
N PHE A 51 10.35 -14.36 6.03
CA PHE A 51 10.57 -13.12 5.28
C PHE A 51 9.56 -12.03 5.66
N LEU A 52 8.25 -12.32 5.61
CA LEU A 52 7.20 -11.35 5.96
C LEU A 52 7.32 -10.88 7.41
N SER A 53 7.59 -11.78 8.35
CA SER A 53 7.73 -11.45 9.77
C SER A 53 8.87 -10.45 10.03
N GLY A 54 9.97 -10.55 9.27
CA GLY A 54 11.16 -9.71 9.41
C GLY A 54 11.10 -8.37 8.69
N LEU A 55 10.02 -8.08 7.94
CA LEU A 55 9.85 -6.80 7.27
C LEU A 55 9.70 -5.66 8.30
N LYS A 56 10.35 -4.53 8.01
CA LYS A 56 10.24 -3.32 8.83
C LYS A 56 8.90 -2.62 8.53
N LEU A 57 8.34 -1.92 9.52
CA LEU A 57 7.14 -1.10 9.31
C LEU A 57 7.43 0.19 8.54
N VAL A 58 8.61 0.78 8.77
CA VAL A 58 9.07 2.02 8.15
C VAL A 58 10.49 1.84 7.64
N ARG A 59 10.79 2.38 6.46
CA ARG A 59 12.16 2.46 5.92
C ARG A 59 12.40 3.83 5.29
N GLN A 60 13.57 4.41 5.57
CA GLN A 60 14.11 5.47 4.72
C GLN A 60 14.85 4.82 3.55
N VAL A 61 14.55 5.26 2.34
CA VAL A 61 15.19 4.84 1.09
C VAL A 61 15.78 6.10 0.47
N ARG A 62 17.11 6.22 0.47
CA ARG A 62 17.81 7.45 0.05
C ARG A 62 17.28 8.68 0.81
N ASP A 63 16.61 9.57 0.09
CA ASP A 63 16.05 10.86 0.47
C ASP A 63 14.52 10.83 0.66
N PHE A 64 13.88 9.66 0.58
CA PHE A 64 12.45 9.49 0.87
C PHE A 64 12.18 8.40 1.90
N THR A 65 10.96 8.37 2.43
CA THR A 65 10.50 7.36 3.39
C THR A 65 9.40 6.50 2.76
N ILE A 66 9.31 5.23 3.17
CA ILE A 66 8.20 4.35 2.83
C ILE A 66 7.60 3.77 4.12
N VAL A 67 6.27 3.70 4.16
CA VAL A 67 5.47 3.10 5.24
C VAL A 67 4.18 2.53 4.63
N HIS A 68 3.58 1.49 5.21
CA HIS A 68 2.31 0.97 4.67
C HIS A 68 1.13 1.90 4.94
N ALA A 69 0.98 2.34 6.20
CA ALA A 69 -0.18 3.08 6.69
C ALA A 69 0.17 4.53 7.08
N THR A 70 0.51 4.77 8.35
CA THR A 70 0.84 6.10 8.89
C THR A 70 2.25 6.14 9.46
N LEU A 71 2.86 7.33 9.56
CA LEU A 71 4.19 7.49 10.17
C LEU A 71 4.15 7.66 11.69
N ASP A 72 3.07 8.20 12.26
CA ASP A 72 2.95 8.46 13.69
C ASP A 72 2.77 7.15 14.50
N THR A 73 2.00 6.21 13.97
CA THR A 73 1.66 4.95 14.63
C THR A 73 1.62 3.79 13.61
N PRO A 74 2.75 3.44 12.97
CA PRO A 74 2.77 2.58 11.80
C PRO A 74 2.22 1.16 12.03
N GLY A 75 2.31 0.62 13.24
CA GLY A 75 1.76 -0.70 13.60
C GLY A 75 0.27 -0.69 13.97
N ASN A 76 -0.37 0.48 14.05
CA ASN A 76 -1.81 0.58 14.32
C ASN A 76 -2.67 0.54 13.05
N TRP A 77 -2.03 0.55 11.88
CA TRP A 77 -2.71 0.44 10.57
C TRP A 77 -3.80 1.51 10.37
N GLY A 78 -3.49 2.76 10.73
CA GLY A 78 -4.41 3.89 10.54
C GLY A 78 -4.66 4.18 9.06
N TYR A 79 -5.89 4.57 8.72
CA TYR A 79 -6.24 5.01 7.37
C TYR A 79 -6.03 6.52 7.22
N VAL A 80 -5.37 6.94 6.14
CA VAL A 80 -5.23 8.37 5.78
C VAL A 80 -6.15 8.69 4.62
N THR A 81 -7.32 9.24 4.96
CA THR A 81 -8.43 9.51 4.02
C THR A 81 -8.62 11.00 3.76
N ASN A 82 -8.11 11.85 4.64
CA ASN A 82 -8.26 13.30 4.56
C ASN A 82 -6.98 14.03 5.03
N LYS A 83 -6.98 15.36 4.88
CA LYS A 83 -5.81 16.21 5.23
C LYS A 83 -5.45 16.21 6.73
N PHE A 84 -6.43 15.97 7.61
CA PHE A 84 -6.20 15.92 9.05
C PHE A 84 -5.50 14.62 9.45
N ASP A 85 -5.89 13.49 8.85
CA ASP A 85 -5.19 12.22 9.02
C ASP A 85 -3.71 12.35 8.56
N ALA A 86 -3.49 12.99 7.39
CA ALA A 86 -2.16 13.21 6.85
C ALA A 86 -1.29 14.13 7.73
N MET A 87 -1.92 15.10 8.40
CA MET A 87 -1.24 16.06 9.28
C MET A 87 -0.49 15.37 10.43
N ALA A 88 -1.03 14.28 10.98
CA ALA A 88 -0.35 13.49 12.00
C ALA A 88 0.97 12.92 11.47
N SER A 89 0.93 12.26 10.31
CA SER A 89 2.12 11.68 9.67
C SER A 89 3.18 12.74 9.30
N PHE A 90 2.77 13.93 8.86
CA PHE A 90 3.72 15.02 8.57
C PHE A 90 4.55 15.49 9.77
N SER A 91 4.09 15.27 11.01
CA SER A 91 4.84 15.62 12.22
C SER A 91 5.99 14.64 12.49
N TYR A 92 5.90 13.41 11.98
CA TYR A 92 6.90 12.36 12.11
C TYR A 92 7.73 12.15 10.83
N GLN A 93 7.38 12.85 9.74
CA GLN A 93 8.09 12.79 8.48
C GLN A 93 9.35 13.68 8.51
N PHE A 94 10.53 13.08 8.32
CA PHE A 94 11.80 13.81 8.25
C PHE A 94 12.29 14.05 6.81
N THR A 95 11.86 13.23 5.86
CA THR A 95 12.22 13.34 4.44
C THR A 95 11.26 14.26 3.65
N PRO A 96 11.71 14.87 2.54
CA PRO A 96 10.83 15.66 1.67
C PRO A 96 9.65 14.85 1.11
N VAL A 97 9.88 13.57 0.81
CA VAL A 97 8.84 12.67 0.29
C VAL A 97 8.66 11.47 1.21
N CYS A 98 7.41 11.07 1.40
CA CYS A 98 7.08 9.78 1.99
C CYS A 98 5.96 9.11 1.18
N PHE A 99 6.19 7.87 0.76
CA PHE A 99 5.17 7.05 0.09
C PHE A 99 4.45 6.18 1.11
N TYR A 100 3.14 6.06 0.94
CA TYR A 100 2.30 5.18 1.73
C TYR A 100 1.22 4.49 0.88
N GLY A 101 0.45 3.60 1.51
CA GLY A 101 -0.60 2.82 0.86
C GLY A 101 -1.80 2.62 1.78
N HIS A 102 -2.14 1.35 2.03
CA HIS A 102 -3.23 0.88 2.90
C HIS A 102 -4.67 1.21 2.49
N THR A 103 -4.98 2.45 2.09
CA THR A 103 -6.33 2.86 1.64
C THR A 103 -6.71 2.32 0.28
N HIS A 104 -5.71 2.01 -0.55
CA HIS A 104 -5.84 1.61 -1.96
C HIS A 104 -6.45 2.70 -2.86
N THR A 105 -6.37 3.96 -2.43
CA THR A 105 -6.85 5.13 -3.18
C THR A 105 -5.70 6.13 -3.30
N PRO A 106 -5.20 6.41 -4.52
CA PRO A 106 -4.10 7.34 -4.70
C PRO A 106 -4.50 8.75 -4.30
N ARG A 107 -3.60 9.42 -3.59
CA ARG A 107 -3.76 10.76 -3.03
C ARG A 107 -2.39 11.39 -2.85
N ILE A 108 -2.30 12.68 -3.13
CA ILE A 108 -1.09 13.46 -2.87
C ILE A 108 -1.44 14.52 -1.84
N TYR A 109 -0.82 14.45 -0.67
CA TYR A 109 -0.86 15.52 0.31
C TYR A 109 0.46 16.28 0.29
N VAL A 110 0.39 17.60 0.40
CA VAL A 110 1.56 18.49 0.52
C VAL A 110 1.44 19.34 1.78
N LYS A 111 2.57 19.54 2.46
CA LYS A 111 2.70 20.44 3.59
C LYS A 111 3.74 21.51 3.32
N HIS A 112 3.31 22.77 3.44
CA HIS A 112 4.19 23.93 3.58
C HIS A 112 3.77 24.68 4.85
N LEU A 113 2.98 25.75 4.74
CA LEU A 113 2.36 26.44 5.88
C LEU A 113 1.15 25.66 6.43
N SER A 114 0.42 25.01 5.53
CA SER A 114 -0.76 24.17 5.79
C SER A 114 -0.64 22.83 5.08
N VAL A 115 -1.47 21.87 5.48
CA VAL A 115 -1.63 20.59 4.77
C VAL A 115 -2.77 20.72 3.75
N GLU A 116 -2.47 20.35 2.51
CA GLU A 116 -3.41 20.40 1.39
C GLU A 116 -3.43 19.05 0.67
N ALA A 117 -4.61 18.68 0.17
CA ALA A 117 -4.76 17.56 -0.76
C ALA A 117 -4.72 18.13 -2.18
N LEU A 118 -3.91 17.52 -3.05
CA LEU A 118 -3.83 17.93 -4.45
C LEU A 118 -4.81 17.12 -5.29
N ASP A 119 -5.57 17.80 -6.14
CA ASP A 119 -6.49 17.18 -7.10
C ASP A 119 -5.78 16.89 -8.44
N ARG A 120 -4.71 16.09 -8.37
CA ARG A 120 -3.90 15.65 -9.51
C ARG A 120 -3.13 14.39 -9.16
N THR A 121 -2.71 13.66 -10.18
CA THR A 121 -1.96 12.39 -10.04
C THR A 121 -0.44 12.58 -10.17
N GLU A 122 0.03 13.79 -10.45
CA GLU A 122 1.45 14.09 -10.57
C GLU A 122 1.81 15.42 -9.88
N THR A 123 3.06 15.57 -9.46
CA THR A 123 3.56 16.83 -8.92
C THR A 123 5.08 16.86 -8.89
N ASP A 124 5.62 18.07 -9.04
CA ASP A 124 7.00 18.35 -8.68
C ASP A 124 7.16 18.46 -7.17
N ILE A 125 8.31 18.01 -6.68
CA ILE A 125 8.75 18.07 -5.29
C ILE A 125 9.51 19.38 -5.09
N ILE A 126 8.84 20.34 -4.48
CA ILE A 126 9.38 21.69 -4.27
C ILE A 126 10.17 21.72 -2.96
N LEU A 127 11.39 22.24 -3.01
CA LEU A 127 12.24 22.44 -1.83
C LEU A 127 11.51 23.25 -0.74
N GLY A 128 11.66 22.80 0.51
CA GLY A 128 10.97 23.40 1.66
C GLY A 128 9.54 22.92 1.88
N ARG A 129 9.01 22.04 1.01
CA ARG A 129 7.73 21.35 1.20
C ARG A 129 7.94 19.88 1.54
N LYS A 130 6.94 19.28 2.20
CA LYS A 130 6.87 17.84 2.44
C LYS A 130 5.69 17.24 1.69
N TYR A 131 5.86 16.04 1.17
CA TYR A 131 4.85 15.32 0.41
C TYR A 131 4.59 13.96 1.04
N PHE A 132 3.32 13.61 1.21
CA PHE A 132 2.85 12.33 1.71
C PHE A 132 1.92 11.73 0.66
N ILE A 133 2.41 10.70 -0.04
CA ILE A 133 1.89 10.26 -1.33
C ILE A 133 1.38 8.82 -1.24
N ASN A 134 0.07 8.64 -1.40
CA ASN A 134 -0.53 7.33 -1.56
C ASN A 134 -0.39 6.89 -3.01
N VAL A 135 0.27 5.77 -3.24
CA VAL A 135 0.50 5.26 -4.61
C VAL A 135 -0.69 4.49 -5.17
N GLY A 136 -1.75 4.30 -4.38
CA GLY A 136 -2.91 3.47 -4.69
C GLY A 136 -2.65 2.01 -4.37
N SER A 137 -3.17 1.10 -5.21
CA SER A 137 -2.96 -0.34 -5.06
C SER A 137 -2.75 -1.00 -6.40
N THR A 138 -1.75 -1.88 -6.48
CA THR A 138 -1.46 -2.67 -7.68
C THR A 138 -2.44 -3.83 -7.84
N GLY A 139 -2.89 -4.44 -6.74
CA GLY A 139 -3.69 -5.66 -6.77
C GLY A 139 -5.17 -5.48 -6.43
N GLN A 140 -5.57 -4.36 -5.82
CA GLN A 140 -6.96 -4.10 -5.46
C GLN A 140 -7.22 -2.60 -5.26
N PRO A 141 -7.26 -1.78 -6.33
CA PRO A 141 -7.71 -0.39 -6.23
C PRO A 141 -9.10 -0.29 -5.58
N ARG A 142 -9.37 0.81 -4.85
CA ARG A 142 -10.65 1.03 -4.14
C ARG A 142 -11.35 2.34 -4.48
N ASP A 143 -10.97 2.95 -5.59
CA ASP A 143 -11.42 4.28 -5.99
C ASP A 143 -12.29 4.29 -7.26
N GLY A 144 -12.80 3.12 -7.65
CA GLY A 144 -13.67 2.97 -8.82
C GLY A 144 -12.93 2.80 -10.16
N ASP A 145 -11.60 2.91 -10.17
CA ASP A 145 -10.75 2.56 -11.32
C ASP A 145 -10.07 1.20 -11.04
N TRP A 146 -10.45 0.17 -11.79
CA TRP A 146 -9.94 -1.19 -11.59
C TRP A 146 -8.46 -1.35 -11.97
N ARG A 147 -7.89 -0.42 -12.73
CA ARG A 147 -6.51 -0.50 -13.21
C ARG A 147 -5.53 -0.43 -12.05
N ALA A 148 -4.49 -1.25 -12.11
CA ALA A 148 -3.42 -1.26 -11.13
C ALA A 148 -2.81 0.14 -10.99
N SER A 149 -2.62 0.62 -9.76
CA SER A 149 -2.01 1.91 -9.46
C SER A 149 -0.61 1.72 -8.90
N TYR A 150 0.33 2.54 -9.39
CA TYR A 150 1.69 2.63 -8.88
C TYR A 150 2.21 4.06 -9.09
N ALA A 151 3.37 4.40 -8.51
CA ALA A 151 4.01 5.68 -8.75
C ALA A 151 5.42 5.51 -9.32
N ILE A 152 5.81 6.45 -10.17
CA ILE A 152 7.20 6.66 -10.57
C ILE A 152 7.69 7.92 -9.85
N TYR A 153 8.78 7.79 -9.10
CA TYR A 153 9.48 8.93 -8.53
C TYR A 153 10.81 9.11 -9.26
N ASP A 154 10.87 10.17 -10.08
CA ASP A 154 12.10 10.64 -10.69
C ASP A 154 12.84 11.52 -9.69
N VAL A 155 13.88 10.96 -9.08
CA VAL A 155 14.69 11.63 -8.06
C VAL A 155 15.55 12.76 -8.67
N GLU A 156 15.95 12.63 -9.92
CA GLU A 156 16.81 13.63 -10.59
C GLU A 156 15.99 14.87 -10.97
N ASN A 157 14.81 14.65 -11.54
CA ASN A 157 13.89 15.73 -11.91
C ASN A 157 12.97 16.17 -10.77
N GLN A 158 13.04 15.53 -9.60
CA GLN A 158 12.19 15.80 -8.44
C GLN A 158 10.70 15.78 -8.81
N HIS A 159 10.27 14.74 -9.53
CA HIS A 159 8.92 14.62 -10.05
C HIS A 159 8.30 13.27 -9.70
N VAL A 160 7.06 13.29 -9.22
CA VAL A 160 6.28 12.07 -8.94
C VAL A 160 5.05 12.03 -9.84
N GLU A 161 4.82 10.88 -10.47
CA GLU A 161 3.63 10.58 -11.26
C GLU A 161 3.00 9.27 -10.80
N ILE A 162 1.72 9.30 -10.44
CA ILE A 162 0.90 8.12 -10.17
C ILE A 162 0.29 7.66 -11.48
N ARG A 163 0.62 6.43 -11.87
CA ARG A 163 0.23 5.81 -13.13
C ARG A 163 -0.78 4.70 -12.91
N ARG A 164 -1.59 4.49 -13.95
CA ARG A 164 -2.53 3.37 -14.06
C ARG A 164 -2.09 2.41 -15.14
N LEU A 165 -2.25 1.12 -14.88
CA LEU A 165 -1.90 0.06 -15.81
C LEU A 165 -3.03 -0.96 -15.87
N GLU A 166 -3.51 -1.24 -17.09
CA GLU A 166 -4.43 -2.34 -17.34
C GLU A 166 -3.71 -3.67 -17.13
N TYR A 167 -4.43 -4.65 -16.60
CA TYR A 167 -3.95 -6.01 -16.42
C TYR A 167 -5.08 -6.99 -16.73
N ASP A 168 -4.73 -8.26 -16.92
CA ASP A 168 -5.70 -9.32 -17.16
C ASP A 168 -6.48 -9.64 -15.87
N ILE A 169 -7.59 -8.91 -15.72
CA ILE A 169 -8.48 -9.02 -14.58
C ILE A 169 -9.23 -10.36 -14.58
N ALA A 170 -9.60 -10.86 -15.76
CA ALA A 170 -10.36 -12.09 -15.91
C ALA A 170 -9.54 -13.29 -15.40
N THR A 171 -8.26 -13.38 -15.79
CA THR A 171 -7.35 -14.41 -15.27
C THR A 171 -7.16 -14.28 -13.77
N THR A 172 -7.09 -13.07 -13.22
CA THR A 172 -6.94 -12.85 -11.77
C THR A 172 -8.19 -13.29 -11.01
N GLN A 173 -9.37 -12.95 -11.51
CA GLN A 173 -10.66 -13.37 -10.95
C GLN A 173 -10.78 -14.90 -10.97
N GLN A 174 -10.46 -15.54 -12.09
CA GLN A 174 -10.52 -17.00 -12.19
C GLN A 174 -9.60 -17.67 -11.17
N LYS A 175 -8.37 -17.17 -10.97
CA LYS A 175 -7.45 -17.69 -9.95
C LYS A 175 -8.01 -17.58 -8.53
N ILE A 176 -8.76 -16.53 -8.21
CA ILE A 176 -9.42 -16.36 -6.91
C ILE A 176 -10.51 -17.44 -6.74
N LEU A 177 -11.31 -17.69 -7.78
CA LEU A 177 -12.35 -18.72 -7.75
C LEU A 177 -11.78 -20.13 -7.65
N ASP A 178 -10.75 -20.45 -8.44
CA ASP A 178 -10.06 -21.74 -8.44
C ASP A 178 -9.40 -22.04 -7.09
N ALA A 179 -9.00 -21.00 -6.36
CA ALA A 179 -8.47 -21.10 -5.00
C ALA A 179 -9.54 -21.36 -3.93
N GLY A 180 -10.83 -21.39 -4.30
CA GLY A 180 -11.96 -21.58 -3.38
C GLY A 180 -12.26 -20.34 -2.52
N LEU A 181 -11.74 -19.18 -2.89
CA LEU A 181 -11.98 -17.94 -2.16
C LEU A 181 -13.38 -17.38 -2.46
N PRO A 182 -13.95 -16.56 -1.55
CA PRO A 182 -15.27 -15.96 -1.78
C PRO A 182 -15.36 -15.19 -3.10
N GLU A 183 -16.39 -15.47 -3.89
CA GLU A 183 -16.63 -14.88 -5.22
C GLU A 183 -16.61 -13.34 -5.20
N MET A 184 -17.10 -12.73 -4.11
CA MET A 184 -17.08 -11.28 -3.91
C MET A 184 -15.67 -10.68 -3.99
N LEU A 185 -14.63 -11.42 -3.61
CA LEU A 185 -13.23 -10.96 -3.71
C LEU A 185 -12.76 -10.90 -5.18
N ALA A 186 -13.29 -11.76 -6.05
CA ALA A 186 -13.03 -11.70 -7.48
C ALA A 186 -13.84 -10.57 -8.12
N ASN A 187 -15.15 -10.53 -7.88
CA ASN A 187 -16.07 -9.59 -8.53
C ASN A 187 -15.72 -8.13 -8.24
N ARG A 188 -15.23 -7.81 -7.04
CA ARG A 188 -14.88 -6.44 -6.66
C ARG A 188 -13.70 -5.84 -7.43
N LEU A 189 -12.81 -6.68 -7.98
CA LEU A 189 -11.68 -6.19 -8.78
C LEU A 189 -12.18 -5.38 -9.98
N ALA A 190 -13.20 -5.88 -10.69
CA ALA A 190 -13.71 -5.25 -11.91
C ALA A 190 -14.38 -3.89 -11.70
N VAL A 191 -14.76 -3.59 -10.46
CA VAL A 191 -15.37 -2.31 -10.08
C VAL A 191 -14.44 -1.41 -9.27
N GLY A 192 -13.18 -1.83 -9.05
CA GLY A 192 -12.19 -1.10 -8.25
C GLY A 192 -12.64 -0.89 -6.79
N LYS A 193 -12.97 -1.99 -6.08
CA LYS A 193 -13.38 -2.01 -4.66
C LYS A 193 -12.73 -3.15 -3.85
#